data_AF-A0A2N1HRL2-F1
#
_entry.id   AF-A0A2N1HRL2-F1
#
_cell.length_a   1.000
_cell.length_b   1.000
_cell.length_c   1.000
_cell.angle_alpha   90.00
_cell.angle_beta   90.00
_cell.angle_gamma   90.00
#
_symmetry.space_group_name_H-M   'P 1'
#
loop_
_entity.id
_entity.type
_entity.pdbx_description
1 polymer ?
#
loop_
_entity_poly.entity_id
_entity_poly.type
_entity_poly.pdbx_seq_one_letter_code
_entity_poly.pdbx_strand_id
1 'polypeptide(L)' 'MPNIDGFEATRVIRLSDTCTPIVALSASVLKEDVKKAQQVGMNYHIAKPIARPELIKVLHRFIKS' A
#
# COMPACT_ATOMS: atom_id res chain seq x y z
N MET A 1 4.59 -12.20 -1.48
CA MET A 1 3.49 -13.10 -1.13
C MET A 1 3.63 -14.32 -2.02
N PRO A 2 3.48 -15.55 -1.51
CA PRO A 2 3.89 -16.76 -2.23
C PRO A 2 3.01 -17.10 -3.44
N ASN A 3 1.72 -16.72 -3.42
CA ASN A 3 0.75 -17.16 -4.45
C ASN A 3 0.17 -16.02 -5.30
N ILE A 4 0.02 -14.83 -4.73
CA ILE A 4 -0.52 -13.63 -5.39
C ILE A 4 0.39 -12.43 -5.12
N ASP A 5 0.36 -11.42 -5.97
CA ASP A 5 1.11 -10.17 -5.74
C ASP A 5 0.30 -9.14 -4.93
N GLY A 6 0.95 -8.04 -4.53
CA GLY A 6 0.30 -6.97 -3.77
C GLY A 6 -0.86 -6.30 -4.51
N PHE A 7 -0.79 -6.22 -5.84
CA PHE A 7 -1.81 -5.60 -6.66
C PHE A 7 -3.06 -6.47 -6.73
N GLU A 8 -2.90 -7.77 -6.92
CA GLU A 8 -3.98 -8.75 -6.92
C GLU A 8 -4.66 -8.82 -5.54
N ALA A 9 -3.87 -8.88 -4.46
CA ALA A 9 -4.42 -8.83 -3.11
C ALA A 9 -5.26 -7.56 -2.87
N THR A 10 -4.78 -6.40 -3.36
CA THR A 10 -5.53 -5.14 -3.25
C THR A 10 -6.83 -5.20 -4.03
N ARG A 11 -6.83 -5.72 -5.26
CA ARG A 11 -8.07 -5.89 -6.04
C ARG A 11 -9.08 -6.74 -5.30
N VAL A 12 -8.66 -7.87 -4.72
CA VAL A 12 -9.54 -8.75 -3.95
C VAL A 12 -10.11 -8.03 -2.74
N ILE A 13 -9.28 -7.32 -1.95
CA ILE A 13 -9.76 -6.55 -0.80
C ILE A 13 -10.79 -5.50 -1.24
N ARG A 14 -10.55 -4.81 -2.36
CA ARG A 14 -11.45 -3.77 -2.88
C ARG A 14 -12.79 -4.29 -3.40
N LEU A 15 -12.96 -5.60 -3.60
CA LEU A 15 -14.26 -6.19 -3.91
C LEU A 15 -15.21 -6.18 -2.70
N SER A 16 -14.67 -6.26 -1.47
CA SER A 16 -15.46 -6.32 -0.23
C SER A 16 -15.30 -5.08 0.65
N ASP A 17 -14.20 -4.33 0.49
CA ASP A 17 -13.85 -3.21 1.36
C ASP A 17 -13.11 -2.12 0.57
N THR A 18 -13.81 -1.01 0.38
CA THR A 18 -13.30 0.18 -0.32
C THR A 18 -12.72 1.23 0.63
N CYS A 19 -12.96 1.10 1.94
CA CYS A 19 -12.65 2.12 2.94
C CYS A 19 -11.32 1.87 3.64
N THR A 20 -10.96 0.61 3.89
CA THR A 20 -9.73 0.28 4.61
C THR A 20 -8.50 0.81 3.86
N PRO A 21 -7.65 1.64 4.50
CA PRO A 21 -6.41 2.12 3.90
C PRO A 21 -5.45 0.97 3.59
N ILE A 22 -4.98 0.91 2.35
CA ILE A 22 -3.97 -0.07 1.90
C ILE A 22 -2.69 0.68 1.56
N VAL A 23 -1.59 0.29 2.22
CA VAL A 23 -0.26 0.88 2.01
C VAL A 23 0.64 -0.15 1.34
N ALA A 24 1.14 0.19 0.16
CA ALA A 24 2.10 -0.62 -0.58
C ALA A 24 3.48 -0.56 0.10
N LEU A 25 4.18 -1.70 0.15
CA LEU A 25 5.56 -1.79 0.61
C LEU A 25 6.39 -2.57 -0.40
N SER A 26 7.26 -1.90 -1.16
CA SER A 26 8.07 -2.53 -2.22
C SER A 26 9.54 -2.12 -2.15
N ALA A 27 10.42 -2.86 -2.81
CA ALA A 27 11.84 -2.51 -2.95
C ALA A 27 12.11 -1.41 -3.99
N SER A 28 11.11 -1.04 -4.79
CA SER A 28 11.21 -0.13 -5.93
C SER A 28 10.08 0.89 -5.87
N VAL A 29 10.42 2.18 -5.91
CA VAL A 29 9.45 3.30 -5.99
C VAL A 29 9.50 3.93 -7.38
N LEU A 30 9.47 3.08 -8.41
CA LEU A 30 9.33 3.56 -9.77
C LEU A 30 7.96 4.22 -9.95
N LYS A 31 7.90 5.30 -10.73
CA LYS A 31 6.65 6.03 -10.99
C LYS A 31 5.54 5.12 -11.53
N GLU A 32 5.92 4.12 -12.33
CA GLU A 32 5.01 3.14 -12.91
C GLU A 32 4.40 2.23 -11.83
N ASP A 33 5.20 1.78 -10.87
CA ASP A 33 4.74 0.98 -9.73
C ASP A 33 3.77 1.76 -8.85
N VAL A 34 4.09 3.04 -8.58
CA VAL A 34 3.20 3.95 -7.83
C VAL A 34 1.87 4.14 -8.56
N LYS A 35 1.92 4.35 -9.88
CA LYS A 35 0.71 4.52 -10.70
C LYS A 35 -0.13 3.24 -10.71
N LYS A 36 0.50 2.08 -10.85
CA LYS A 36 -0.19 0.78 -10.81
C LYS A 36 -0.82 0.53 -9.44
N ALA A 37 -0.12 0.87 -8.36
CA ALA A 37 -0.61 0.79 -6.98
C ALA A 37 -1.87 1.64 -6.78
N GLN A 38 -1.85 2.89 -7.25
CA GLN A 38 -3.01 3.78 -7.19
C GLN A 38 -4.18 3.24 -8.01
N GLN A 39 -3.93 2.73 -9.22
CA GLN A 39 -4.97 2.19 -10.11
C GLN A 39 -5.70 0.98 -9.53
N VAL A 40 -5.04 0.16 -8.70
CA VAL A 40 -5.68 -0.98 -8.04
C VAL A 40 -6.32 -0.62 -6.69
N GLY A 41 -6.23 0.64 -6.25
CA GLY A 41 -6.89 1.13 -5.04
C GLY A 41 -6.02 1.18 -3.78
N MET A 42 -4.68 1.17 -3.92
CA MET A 42 -3.77 1.44 -2.79
C MET A 42 -3.71 2.95 -2.51
N ASN A 43 -3.62 3.32 -1.23
CA ASN A 43 -3.70 4.71 -0.76
C ASN A 43 -2.33 5.36 -0.57
N TYR A 44 -1.28 4.56 -0.31
CA TYR A 44 0.06 5.07 -0.08
C TYR A 44 1.13 4.04 -0.45
N HIS A 45 2.37 4.49 -0.60
CA HIS A 45 3.49 3.64 -0.95
C HIS A 45 4.73 3.98 -0.12
N ILE A 46 5.38 2.94 0.42
CA ILE A 46 6.61 3.02 1.21
C ILE A 46 7.68 2.16 0.54
N ALA A 47 8.91 2.67 0.53
CA ALA A 47 10.09 1.92 0.07
C ALA A 47 10.59 0.95 1.13
N LYS A 48 11.14 -0.18 0.71
CA LYS A 48 11.97 -1.05 1.55
C LYS A 48 13.44 -0.62 1.45
N PRO A 49 14.22 -0.71 2.53
CA PRO A 49 13.80 -1.07 3.89
C PRO A 49 12.98 0.06 4.53
N ILE A 50 11.89 -0.30 5.22
CA ILE A 50 11.05 0.67 5.91
C ILE A 50 11.70 1.12 7.22
N ALA A 51 11.83 2.43 7.40
CA ALA A 51 12.30 3.00 8.66
C ALA A 51 11.13 3.17 9.65
N ARG A 52 11.38 2.91 10.95
CA ARG A 52 10.36 3.06 12.00
C ARG A 52 9.70 4.44 12.03
N PRO A 53 10.43 5.58 11.86
CA PRO A 53 9.79 6.90 11.81
C PRO A 53 8.84 7.08 10.63
N GLU A 54 9.14 6.46 9.49
CA GLU A 54 8.29 6.52 8.30
C GLU A 54 7.01 5.72 8.51
N LEU A 55 7.12 4.51 9.06
CA LEU A 55 5.95 3.69 9.41
C LEU A 55 5.02 4.44 10.37
N ILE A 56 5.56 5.05 11.43
CA ILE A 56 4.77 5.82 12.41
C ILE A 56 4.05 6.99 11.74
N LYS A 57 4.72 7.74 10.85
CA LYS A 57 4.10 8.84 10.08
C LYS A 57 2.92 8.35 9.24
N VAL A 58 3.05 7.19 8.59
CA VAL A 58 1.98 6.63 7.76
C VAL A 58 0.83 6.12 8.62
N LEU A 59 1.11 5.49 9.75
CA LEU A 59 0.06 5.07 10.69
C LEU A 59 -0.75 6.26 11.20
N HIS A 60 -0.09 7.35 11.64
CA HIS A 60 -0.78 8.58 12.05
C HIS A 60 -1.61 9.23 10.94
N ARG A 61 -1.25 9.02 9.67
CA ARG A 61 -2.05 9.54 8.54
C ARG A 61 -3.40 8.83 8.41
N PHE A 62 -3.46 7.53 8.72
CA PHE A 62 -4.62 6.69 8.40
C PHE A 62 -5.42 6.24 9.63
N ILE A 63 -4.79 6.17 10.80
CA ILE A 63 -5.46 5.87 12.06
C ILE A 63 -5.87 7.21 12.69
N LYS A 64 -7.18 7.46 12.76
CA LYS A 64 -7.71 8.53 13.59
C LYS A 64 -7.84 8.01 15.02
N SER A 65 -7.33 8.78 15.98
CA SER A 65 -7.65 8.60 17.41
C SER A 65 -9.12 8.92 17.69
#